data_AF-A0A0S8HZZ0-F1
#
_entry.id   AF-A0A0S8HZZ0-F1
#
_cell.length_a   1.000
_cell.length_b   1.000
_cell.length_c   1.000
_cell.angle_alpha   90.00
_cell.angle_beta   90.00
_cell.angle_gamma   90.00
#
_symmetry.space_group_name_H-M   'P 1'
#
loop_
_entity.id
_entity.type
_entity.pdbx_description
1 polymer ?
#
loop_
_entity_poly.entity_id
_entity_poly.type
_entity_poly.pdbx_seq_one_letter_code
_entity_poly.pdbx_strand_id
1 'polypeptide(L)'
;MNSKNQDEFPAPRFKSYLEHKAGRRIFVWAKAEWQAVKPYFGSPILLDINNTPIASVSEDAIVVAAAAQEVSSTGVGIAIYRFDPNDPKPYNVDRYGVWEDLPSRCDFKSIVNAASTSANQNLFNSLNQNVFLVQLDKGPSHWLSSEELPIEVKLVIKEQNDKDDG
;
A
#
# COMPACT_ATOMS: atom_id res chain seq x y z
N MET A 1 0.90 -11.20 19.43
CA MET A 1 -0.49 -10.73 19.28
C MET A 1 -1.03 -11.29 17.98
N ASN A 2 -2.18 -11.96 18.00
CA ASN A 2 -2.73 -12.68 16.84
C ASN A 2 -3.17 -11.70 15.74
N SER A 3 -2.41 -11.64 14.64
CA SER A 3 -2.85 -11.10 13.34
C SER A 3 -3.83 -12.07 12.68
N LYS A 4 -5.07 -12.11 13.17
CA LYS A 4 -6.15 -12.84 12.51
C LYS A 4 -7.28 -11.86 12.23
N ASN A 5 -7.54 -11.66 10.94
CA ASN A 5 -8.67 -10.91 10.34
C ASN A 5 -8.48 -9.40 10.09
N GLN A 6 -7.30 -8.94 9.64
CA GLN A 6 -7.23 -7.64 8.94
C GLN A 6 -7.85 -7.69 7.52
N ASP A 7 -8.12 -8.88 6.97
CA ASP A 7 -8.62 -9.04 5.61
C ASP A 7 -10.15 -8.94 5.44
N GLU A 8 -10.94 -9.03 6.51
CA GLU A 8 -12.39 -9.10 6.36
C GLU A 8 -13.03 -7.71 6.42
N PHE A 9 -12.86 -6.94 5.35
CA PHE A 9 -13.66 -5.74 5.13
C PHE A 9 -15.15 -6.13 5.09
N PRO A 10 -16.01 -5.60 5.97
CA PRO A 10 -17.35 -6.13 6.23
C PRO A 10 -18.37 -5.87 5.11
N ALA A 11 -17.93 -5.28 3.99
CA ALA A 11 -18.70 -5.17 2.76
C ALA A 11 -17.90 -5.79 1.58
N PRO A 12 -17.81 -7.12 1.50
CA PRO A 12 -16.96 -7.81 0.52
C PRO A 12 -17.36 -7.49 -0.93
N ARG A 13 -18.67 -7.40 -1.23
CA ARG A 13 -19.16 -7.02 -2.57
C ARG A 13 -18.72 -5.62 -2.98
N PHE A 14 -18.69 -4.68 -2.03
CA PHE A 14 -18.22 -3.32 -2.27
C PHE A 14 -16.72 -3.32 -2.58
N LYS A 15 -15.90 -4.03 -1.80
CA LYS A 15 -14.47 -4.20 -2.08
C LYS A 15 -14.22 -4.84 -3.45
N SER A 16 -14.87 -5.97 -3.73
CA SER A 16 -14.72 -6.66 -5.02
C SER A 16 -15.12 -5.78 -6.21
N TYR A 17 -16.20 -5.01 -6.09
CA TYR A 17 -16.59 -4.07 -7.13
C TYR A 17 -15.58 -2.93 -7.30
N LEU A 18 -15.04 -2.40 -6.20
CA LEU A 18 -13.96 -1.40 -6.26
C LEU A 18 -12.71 -1.95 -6.97
N GLU A 19 -12.29 -3.17 -6.66
CA GLU A 19 -11.15 -3.84 -7.29
C GLU A 19 -11.39 -4.03 -8.79
N HIS A 20 -12.57 -4.53 -9.16
CA HIS A 20 -12.99 -4.67 -10.55
C HIS A 20 -12.97 -3.33 -11.29
N LYS A 21 -13.54 -2.27 -10.70
CA LYS A 21 -13.56 -0.94 -11.30
C LYS A 21 -12.17 -0.32 -11.43
N ALA A 22 -11.29 -0.55 -10.45
CA ALA A 22 -9.91 -0.07 -10.47
C ALA A 22 -9.02 -0.88 -11.41
N GLY A 23 -9.46 -2.10 -11.80
CA GLY A 23 -8.69 -3.05 -12.61
C GLY A 23 -7.48 -3.63 -11.87
N ARG A 24 -7.46 -3.58 -10.54
CA ARG A 24 -6.29 -3.89 -9.71
C ARG A 24 -6.68 -4.26 -8.29
N ARG A 25 -5.76 -4.93 -7.59
CA ARG A 25 -5.95 -5.32 -6.19
C ARG A 25 -6.03 -4.09 -5.29
N ILE A 26 -6.94 -4.14 -4.31
CA ILE A 26 -7.10 -3.11 -3.29
C ILE A 26 -6.89 -3.75 -1.93
N PHE A 27 -5.97 -3.18 -1.17
CA PHE A 27 -5.73 -3.59 0.20
C PHE A 27 -6.46 -2.63 1.15
N VAL A 28 -6.95 -3.17 2.26
CA VAL A 28 -7.67 -2.40 3.27
C VAL A 28 -6.76 -2.27 4.47
N TRP A 29 -6.51 -1.03 4.91
CA TRP A 29 -5.66 -0.76 6.06
C TRP A 29 -6.44 0.02 7.12
N ALA A 30 -6.25 -0.32 8.39
CA ALA A 30 -6.84 0.43 9.48
C ALA A 30 -6.38 1.89 9.43
N LYS A 31 -7.33 2.83 9.46
CA LYS A 31 -7.03 4.26 9.35
C LYS A 31 -6.14 4.74 10.49
N ALA A 32 -6.30 4.19 11.70
CA ALA A 32 -5.46 4.52 12.84
C ALA A 32 -3.98 4.15 12.62
N GLU A 33 -3.71 2.97 12.05
CA GLU A 33 -2.36 2.51 11.71
C GLU A 33 -1.75 3.39 10.60
N TRP A 34 -2.54 3.69 9.57
CA TRP A 34 -2.15 4.62 8.52
C TRP A 34 -1.81 6.02 9.06
N GLN A 35 -2.62 6.56 9.99
CA GLN A 35 -2.35 7.86 10.61
C GLN A 35 -1.05 7.85 11.44
N ALA A 36 -0.62 6.70 11.97
CA ALA A 36 0.66 6.59 12.67
C ALA A 36 1.87 6.66 11.71
N VAL A 37 1.67 6.28 10.44
CA VAL A 37 2.69 6.36 9.38
C VAL A 37 2.74 7.75 8.73
N LYS A 38 1.60 8.46 8.71
CA LYS A 38 1.42 9.76 8.08
C LYS A 38 2.51 10.82 8.40
N PRO A 39 2.95 10.98 9.65
CA PRO A 39 3.94 12.00 10.01
C PRO A 39 5.30 11.80 9.34
N TYR A 40 5.59 10.61 8.82
CA TYR A 40 6.87 10.27 8.22
C TYR A 40 6.92 10.51 6.71
N PHE A 41 5.88 11.07 6.09
CA PHE A 41 5.92 11.36 4.65
C PHE A 41 7.05 12.31 4.27
N GLY A 42 7.70 12.00 3.15
CA GLY A 42 8.88 12.73 2.70
C GLY A 42 10.18 12.26 3.37
N SER A 43 10.08 11.37 4.37
CA SER A 43 11.22 10.68 4.97
C SER A 43 11.10 9.16 4.73
N PRO A 44 12.18 8.47 4.37
CA PRO A 44 12.13 7.02 4.37
C PRO A 44 11.99 6.51 5.79
N ILE A 45 11.10 5.55 5.96
CA ILE A 45 11.01 4.77 7.18
C ILE A 45 11.21 3.32 6.82
N LEU A 46 11.77 2.56 7.75
CA LEU A 46 11.68 1.12 7.67
C LEU A 46 10.28 0.72 8.14
N LEU A 47 9.42 0.34 7.20
CA LEU A 47 8.12 -0.24 7.51
C LEU A 47 8.24 -1.75 7.48
N ASP A 48 7.93 -2.42 8.59
CA ASP A 48 7.79 -3.87 8.62
C ASP A 48 6.50 -4.24 7.88
N ILE A 49 6.67 -4.63 6.62
CA ILE A 49 5.58 -5.01 5.73
C ILE A 49 4.77 -6.21 6.24
N ASN A 50 5.34 -7.07 7.10
CA ASN A 50 4.60 -8.19 7.68
C ASN A 50 3.47 -7.72 8.61
N ASN A 51 3.57 -6.50 9.12
CA ASN A 51 2.54 -5.87 9.96
C ASN A 51 1.61 -4.95 9.16
N THR A 52 1.60 -5.09 7.83
CA THR A 52 0.78 -4.27 6.94
C THR A 52 -0.12 -5.14 6.07
N PRO A 53 -1.23 -4.62 5.54
CA PRO A 53 -2.12 -5.38 4.65
C PRO A 53 -1.47 -5.86 3.35
N ILE A 54 -0.33 -5.28 2.99
CA ILE A 54 0.47 -5.63 1.80
C ILE A 54 1.49 -6.73 2.09
N ALA A 55 1.45 -7.40 3.25
CA ALA A 55 2.34 -8.51 3.59
C ALA A 55 2.39 -9.60 2.51
N SER A 56 1.25 -9.93 1.87
CA SER A 56 1.23 -10.90 0.77
C SER A 56 2.05 -10.50 -0.47
N VAL A 57 2.51 -9.25 -0.59
CA VAL A 57 3.37 -8.77 -1.69
C VAL A 57 4.81 -9.27 -1.55
N SER A 58 5.22 -9.74 -0.37
CA SER A 58 6.57 -10.29 -0.11
C SER A 58 6.68 -11.80 -0.26
N GLU A 59 5.64 -12.51 -0.68
CA GLU A 59 5.69 -13.96 -0.82
C GLU A 59 6.69 -14.41 -1.90
N ASP A 60 6.89 -13.59 -2.95
CA ASP A 60 7.73 -13.93 -4.11
C ASP A 60 9.10 -13.22 -4.14
N ALA A 61 9.35 -12.23 -3.27
CA ALA A 61 10.57 -11.42 -3.31
C ALA A 61 10.94 -10.83 -1.94
N ILE A 62 12.22 -10.57 -1.74
CA ILE A 62 12.73 -9.97 -0.51
C ILE A 62 12.32 -8.49 -0.50
N VAL A 63 11.46 -8.10 0.44
CA VAL A 63 11.19 -6.67 0.65
C VAL A 63 12.38 -6.07 1.39
N VAL A 64 13.01 -5.10 0.75
CA VAL A 64 14.22 -4.44 1.27
C VAL A 64 13.92 -3.09 1.91
N ALA A 65 12.84 -2.44 1.49
CA ALA A 65 12.36 -1.21 2.12
C ALA A 65 10.90 -0.93 1.76
N ALA A 66 10.20 -0.19 2.61
CA ALA A 66 8.90 0.39 2.25
C ALA A 66 8.86 1.84 2.75
N ALA A 67 8.73 2.79 1.82
CA ALA A 67 8.81 4.22 2.08
C ALA A 67 7.47 4.90 1.85
N ALA A 68 7.13 5.79 2.76
CA ALA A 68 5.96 6.65 2.66
C ALA A 68 6.32 7.86 1.77
N GLN A 69 5.64 8.06 0.64
CA GLN A 69 6.02 9.08 -0.34
C GLN A 69 4.81 9.81 -0.93
N GLU A 70 5.03 11.03 -1.40
CA GLU A 70 4.10 11.67 -2.32
C GLU A 70 4.16 10.94 -3.67
N VAL A 71 3.03 10.38 -4.09
CA VAL A 71 2.95 9.63 -5.37
C VAL A 71 2.35 10.47 -6.49
N SER A 72 1.76 11.61 -6.15
CA SER A 72 1.23 12.61 -7.08
C SER A 72 1.13 13.96 -6.37
N SER A 73 0.93 15.03 -7.14
CA SER A 73 0.73 16.39 -6.65
C SER A 73 -0.49 16.57 -5.72
N THR A 74 -1.33 15.54 -5.60
CA THR A 74 -2.58 15.57 -4.81
C THR A 74 -2.71 14.40 -3.84
N GLY A 75 -1.73 13.51 -3.77
CA GLY A 75 -1.94 12.20 -3.18
C GLY A 75 -0.71 11.62 -2.52
N VAL A 76 -0.91 11.18 -1.29
CA VAL A 76 0.09 10.44 -0.55
C VAL A 76 -0.04 8.94 -0.79
N GLY A 77 1.08 8.23 -0.68
CA GLY A 77 1.11 6.80 -0.84
C GLY A 77 2.36 6.13 -0.30
N ILE A 78 2.53 4.88 -0.71
CA ILE A 78 3.54 3.98 -0.21
C ILE A 78 4.30 3.44 -1.42
N ALA A 79 5.62 3.43 -1.36
CA ALA A 79 6.47 2.65 -2.24
C ALA A 79 7.00 1.44 -1.49
N ILE A 80 6.89 0.26 -2.06
CA ILE A 80 7.54 -0.95 -1.59
C ILE A 80 8.67 -1.26 -2.56
N TYR A 81 9.90 -1.35 -2.04
CA TYR A 81 11.08 -1.77 -2.78
C TYR A 81 11.34 -3.25 -2.49
N ARG A 82 11.41 -4.02 -3.56
CA ARG A 82 11.68 -5.46 -3.55
C ARG A 82 12.99 -5.74 -4.25
N PHE A 83 13.69 -6.78 -3.83
CA PHE A 83 14.91 -7.27 -4.45
C PHE A 83 14.68 -8.69 -4.99
N ASP A 84 14.93 -8.87 -6.28
CA ASP A 84 15.01 -10.17 -6.95
C ASP A 84 16.39 -10.29 -7.64
N PRO A 85 17.29 -11.15 -7.15
CA PRO A 85 18.62 -11.30 -7.73
C PRO A 85 18.62 -11.91 -9.14
N ASN A 86 17.49 -12.48 -9.60
CA ASN A 86 17.39 -13.08 -10.92
C ASN A 86 17.00 -12.06 -12.01
N ASP A 87 16.57 -10.86 -11.63
CA ASP A 87 16.20 -9.79 -12.57
C ASP A 87 17.44 -8.97 -12.98
N PRO A 88 17.62 -8.61 -14.28
CA PRO A 88 18.74 -7.77 -14.74
C PRO A 88 18.79 -6.38 -14.07
N LYS A 89 17.62 -5.89 -13.64
CA LYS A 89 17.45 -4.74 -12.76
C LYS A 89 16.83 -5.26 -11.46
N PRO A 90 17.64 -5.62 -10.46
CA PRO A 90 17.19 -6.50 -9.38
C PRO A 90 16.27 -5.80 -8.38
N TYR A 91 16.08 -4.48 -8.47
CA TYR A 91 15.17 -3.75 -7.60
C TYR A 91 13.88 -3.40 -8.32
N ASN A 92 12.75 -3.80 -7.74
CA ASN A 92 11.42 -3.47 -8.25
C ASN A 92 10.70 -2.57 -7.23
N VAL A 93 10.03 -1.51 -7.69
CA VAL A 93 9.25 -0.62 -6.83
C VAL A 93 7.76 -0.66 -7.16
N ASP A 94 6.95 -1.12 -6.23
CA ASP A 94 5.50 -1.02 -6.32
C ASP A 94 5.00 0.20 -5.57
N ARG A 95 4.20 1.01 -6.25
CA ARG A 95 3.63 2.24 -5.68
C ARG A 95 2.16 2.04 -5.41
N TYR A 96 1.68 2.55 -4.29
CA TYR A 96 0.29 2.46 -3.86
C TYR A 96 -0.23 3.85 -3.52
N GLY A 97 -1.32 4.28 -4.14
CA GLY A 97 -2.07 5.45 -3.70
C GLY A 97 -2.97 5.09 -2.53
N VAL A 98 -3.22 6.05 -1.63
CA VAL A 98 -4.14 5.84 -0.50
C VAL A 98 -5.43 6.63 -0.70
N TRP A 99 -6.56 5.94 -0.63
CA TRP A 99 -7.89 6.56 -0.56
C TRP A 99 -8.33 6.65 0.90
N GLU A 100 -8.21 7.84 1.49
CA GLU A 100 -8.52 8.10 2.92
C GLU A 100 -10.01 8.40 3.18
N ASP A 101 -10.75 8.79 2.14
CA ASP A 101 -12.14 9.24 2.20
C ASP A 101 -12.88 8.85 0.92
N LEU A 102 -13.25 7.57 0.82
CA LEU A 102 -14.06 7.07 -0.29
C LEU A 102 -15.43 7.77 -0.43
N PRO A 103 -16.16 8.09 0.67
CA PRO A 103 -17.45 8.79 0.59
C PRO A 103 -17.43 10.13 -0.15
N SER A 104 -16.32 10.88 -0.13
CA SER A 104 -16.24 12.17 -0.83
C SER A 104 -16.02 12.07 -2.34
N ARG A 105 -15.79 10.86 -2.88
CA ARG A 105 -15.66 10.67 -4.33
C ARG A 105 -16.98 10.96 -5.04
N CYS A 106 -16.91 11.67 -6.17
CA CYS A 106 -18.07 11.99 -6.98
C CYS A 106 -18.84 10.75 -7.48
N ASP A 107 -18.14 9.62 -7.63
CA ASP A 107 -18.69 8.35 -8.12
C ASP A 107 -19.13 7.38 -6.99
N PHE A 108 -19.06 7.80 -5.71
CA PHE A 108 -19.32 6.93 -4.57
C PHE A 108 -20.71 6.28 -4.62
N LYS A 109 -21.77 7.06 -4.88
CA LYS A 109 -23.14 6.54 -4.99
C LYS A 109 -23.28 5.49 -6.09
N SER A 110 -22.63 5.71 -7.23
CA SER A 110 -22.64 4.75 -8.34
C SER A 110 -21.91 3.45 -7.98
N ILE A 111 -20.81 3.54 -7.23
CA ILE A 111 -20.07 2.37 -6.72
C ILE A 111 -20.95 1.56 -5.76
N VAL A 112 -21.57 2.22 -4.78
CA VAL A 112 -22.45 1.56 -3.79
C VAL A 112 -23.58 0.81 -4.48
N ASN A 113 -24.27 1.48 -5.42
CA ASN A 113 -25.40 0.89 -6.14
C ASN A 113 -24.96 -0.31 -6.99
N ALA A 114 -23.87 -0.19 -7.74
CA ALA A 114 -23.37 -1.25 -8.60
C ALA A 114 -22.84 -2.46 -7.80
N ALA A 115 -22.29 -2.23 -6.61
CA ALA A 115 -21.91 -3.28 -5.69
C ALA A 115 -23.09 -4.00 -5.02
N SER A 116 -24.34 -3.63 -5.35
CA SER A 116 -25.56 -4.14 -4.70
C SER A 116 -25.46 -4.07 -3.16
N THR A 117 -24.86 -2.99 -2.66
CA THR A 117 -24.58 -2.77 -1.24
C THR A 117 -25.40 -1.57 -0.77
N SER A 118 -25.94 -1.62 0.45
CA SER A 118 -26.65 -0.48 1.03
C SER A 118 -25.66 0.52 1.66
N ALA A 119 -25.81 1.80 1.36
CA ALA A 119 -25.12 2.89 2.08
C ALA A 119 -25.74 3.10 3.47
N ASN A 120 -25.57 2.10 4.35
CA ASN A 120 -26.04 2.15 5.73
C ASN A 120 -24.91 2.51 6.70
N GLN A 121 -25.25 2.68 7.98
CA GLN A 121 -24.29 3.06 9.02
C GLN A 121 -23.11 2.08 9.12
N ASN A 122 -23.33 0.78 8.88
CA ASN A 122 -22.26 -0.21 8.92
C ASN A 122 -21.21 0.06 7.84
N LEU A 123 -21.64 0.28 6.59
CA LEU A 123 -20.72 0.64 5.50
C LEU A 123 -19.97 1.93 5.83
N PHE A 124 -20.66 2.98 6.27
CA PHE A 124 -20.01 4.25 6.59
C PHE A 124 -19.01 4.12 7.76
N ASN A 125 -19.35 3.36 8.80
CA ASN A 125 -18.43 3.08 9.91
C ASN A 125 -17.16 2.40 9.38
N SER A 126 -17.29 1.39 8.54
CA SER A 126 -16.15 0.68 7.96
C SER A 126 -15.31 1.56 7.03
N LEU A 127 -15.95 2.39 6.21
CA LEU A 127 -15.24 3.35 5.35
C LEU A 127 -14.50 4.41 6.17
N ASN A 128 -15.05 4.83 7.32
CA ASN A 128 -14.41 5.81 8.20
C ASN A 128 -13.25 5.23 9.03
N GLN A 129 -13.28 3.92 9.30
CA GLN A 129 -12.25 3.23 10.08
C GLN A 129 -11.08 2.71 9.24
N ASN A 130 -11.19 2.74 7.91
CA ASN A 130 -10.20 2.15 7.01
C ASN A 130 -9.77 3.13 5.92
N VAL A 131 -8.57 2.89 5.39
CA VAL A 131 -8.09 3.47 4.14
C VAL A 131 -7.87 2.35 3.12
N PHE A 132 -7.87 2.69 1.85
CA PHE A 132 -7.75 1.73 0.77
C PHE A 132 -6.46 2.00 0.01
N LEU A 133 -5.55 1.02 0.00
CA LEU A 133 -4.31 1.07 -0.77
C LEU A 133 -4.56 0.50 -2.15
N VAL A 134 -4.27 1.30 -3.16
CA VAL A 134 -4.55 0.99 -4.56
C VAL A 134 -3.23 1.02 -5.32
N GLN A 135 -2.82 -0.12 -5.87
CA GLN A 135 -1.57 -0.19 -6.63
C GLN A 135 -1.63 0.78 -7.81
N LEU A 136 -0.59 1.56 -8.04
CA LEU A 136 -0.50 2.46 -9.18
C LEU A 136 0.11 1.73 -10.37
N ASP A 137 -0.03 2.33 -11.55
CA ASP A 137 0.56 1.76 -12.76
C ASP A 137 2.09 1.77 -12.64
N LYS A 138 2.71 0.74 -13.21
CA LYS A 138 4.16 0.63 -13.26
C LYS A 138 4.70 1.77 -14.12
N GLY A 139 5.45 2.67 -13.49
CA GLY A 139 6.13 3.76 -14.20
C GLY A 139 7.46 3.31 -14.83
N PRO A 140 8.15 4.20 -15.56
CA PRO A 140 9.48 3.95 -16.11
C PRO A 140 10.52 3.60 -15.04
N SER A 141 10.30 4.06 -13.81
CA SER A 141 11.15 3.81 -12.64
C SER A 141 10.70 2.57 -11.84
N HIS A 142 9.93 1.64 -12.42
CA HIS A 142 9.49 0.43 -11.72
C HIS A 142 10.63 -0.57 -11.51
N TRP A 143 11.54 -0.67 -12.48
CA TRP A 143 12.75 -1.49 -12.39
C TRP A 143 13.97 -0.58 -12.25
N LEU A 144 14.74 -0.80 -11.19
CA LEU A 144 15.86 0.03 -10.79
C LEU A 144 17.13 -0.81 -10.66
N SER A 145 18.25 -0.24 -11.10
CA SER A 145 19.58 -0.69 -10.66
C SER A 145 19.88 -0.17 -9.26
N SER A 146 20.96 -0.66 -8.65
CA SER A 146 21.42 -0.17 -7.35
C SER A 146 21.68 1.35 -7.38
N GLU A 147 22.23 1.87 -8.48
CA GLU A 147 22.54 3.29 -8.65
C GLU A 147 21.28 4.16 -8.73
N GLU A 148 20.21 3.62 -9.33
CA GLU A 148 18.92 4.30 -9.51
C GLU A 148 18.05 4.33 -8.25
N LEU A 149 18.42 3.57 -7.19
CA LEU A 149 17.68 3.60 -5.93
C LEU A 149 17.81 4.97 -5.23
N PRO A 150 16.72 5.48 -4.62
CA PRO A 150 16.77 6.64 -3.74
C PRO A 150 17.80 6.45 -2.62
N ILE A 151 18.48 7.52 -2.22
CA ILE A 151 19.55 7.47 -1.20
C ILE A 151 19.01 6.92 0.12
N GLU A 152 17.79 7.31 0.41
CA GLU A 152 16.94 6.85 1.49
C GLU A 152 16.83 5.33 1.58
N VAL A 153 16.54 4.68 0.44
CA VAL A 153 16.36 3.22 0.36
C VAL A 153 17.71 2.53 0.51
N LYS A 154 18.77 3.10 -0.08
CA LYS A 154 20.15 2.61 0.07
C LYS A 154 20.59 2.61 1.54
N LEU A 155 20.23 3.65 2.31
CA LEU A 155 20.53 3.72 3.73
C LEU A 155 19.83 2.62 4.52
N VAL A 156 18.55 2.37 4.25
CA VAL A 156 17.78 1.30 4.90
C VAL A 156 18.37 -0.08 4.57
N ILE A 157 18.69 -0.34 3.31
CA ILE A 157 19.34 -1.60 2.88
C ILE A 157 20.67 -1.81 3.62
N LYS A 158 21.48 -0.75 3.72
CA LYS A 158 22.76 -0.81 4.43
C LYS A 158 22.57 -1.13 5.91
N GLU A 159 21.64 -0.46 6.59
CA GLU A 159 21.33 -0.72 8.01
C GLU A 159 20.82 -2.14 8.27
N GLN A 160 20.12 -2.76 7.31
CA GLN A 160 19.70 -4.15 7.43
C GLN A 160 20.89 -5.11 7.30
N ASN A 161 21.73 -4.93 6.27
CA ASN A 161 22.92 -5.77 6.09
C ASN A 161 23.87 -5.70 7.29
N ASP A 162 24.09 -4.49 7.83
CA ASP A 162 24.96 -4.30 9.01
C ASP A 162 24.41 -5.01 10.27
N LYS A 163 23.10 -5.31 10.34
CA LYS A 163 22.48 -6.07 11.44
C LYS A 163 22.54 -7.59 11.25
N ASP A 164 22.56 -8.06 10.00
CA ASP A 164 22.60 -9.49 9.69
C ASP A 164 24.04 -10.05 9.76
N ASP A 165 25.05 -9.19 9.64
CA ASP A 165 26.48 -9.55 9.73
C ASP A 165 27.07 -9.52 11.17
N GLY A 166 26.26 -9.17 12.19
CA GLY A 166 26.69 -8.99 13.60
C GLY A 166 26.10 -9.99 14.57
#